data_AF-A0A327ZPG2-F1
#
_entry.id   AF-A0A327ZPG2-F1
#
_cell.length_a   1.000
_cell.length_b   1.000
_cell.length_c   1.000
_cell.angle_alpha   90.00
_cell.angle_beta   90.00
_cell.angle_gamma   90.00
#
_symmetry.space_group_name_H-M   'P 1'
#
loop_
_entity.id
_entity.type
_entity.pdbx_description
1 polymer ?
#
loop_
_entity_poly.entity_id
_entity_poly.type
_entity_poly.pdbx_seq_one_letter_code
_entity_poly.pdbx_strand_id
1 'polypeptide(L)'
;MNDTAAWLGAAWDRAESVQVVDGGEDRGPIDGRAVLAEAQRPSAPQEFSAPQEFSARQEFSALRGLTTAGRFTGDICRCHGGLTIVLRDSAGGIIGSGSVHGYDTVSWERSRFRDDLVVSDPAGLQLLLAEIGVPHRLASFHGPLANLLDLRGQRPQFRPAGKRGRSYLSERRVPGVLWPALLTVTGEQAGELPADRIDDMRHLLAEVMPSPADRATALLTWLGRLPVEAEASWGEGVLVRQLLAEAPRSAPPADVPPADVPPVDVARAVLVAAVAVARGAEVVMGAVNLAVHGGEDADLVAAVAPALRALFPPGDAVQR
;
A
#
# COMPACT_ATOMS: atom_id res chain seq x y z
N MET A 1 -17.49 -7.94 -30.89
CA MET A 1 -17.45 -7.53 -29.47
C MET A 1 -16.97 -8.72 -28.68
N ASN A 2 -16.05 -8.52 -27.74
CA ASN A 2 -15.53 -9.63 -26.92
C ASN A 2 -16.67 -10.17 -26.04
N ASP A 3 -16.97 -11.47 -26.13
CA ASP A 3 -18.05 -12.13 -25.38
C ASP A 3 -17.90 -11.91 -23.86
N THR A 4 -16.65 -11.82 -23.38
CA THR A 4 -16.31 -11.50 -21.98
C THR A 4 -16.81 -10.14 -21.56
N ALA A 5 -16.60 -9.10 -22.38
CA ALA A 5 -16.98 -7.72 -22.05
C ALA A 5 -18.50 -7.55 -22.00
N ALA A 6 -19.21 -8.13 -22.98
CA ALA A 6 -20.67 -8.11 -23.02
C ALA A 6 -21.29 -8.86 -21.83
N TRP A 7 -20.75 -10.03 -21.49
CA TRP A 7 -21.17 -10.77 -20.31
C TRP A 7 -20.91 -10.00 -19.02
N LEU A 8 -19.73 -9.39 -18.87
CA LEU A 8 -19.35 -8.66 -17.67
C LEU A 8 -20.26 -7.46 -17.42
N GLY A 9 -20.59 -6.71 -18.48
CA GLY A 9 -21.57 -5.62 -18.41
C GLY A 9 -22.94 -6.12 -17.91
N ALA A 10 -23.45 -7.20 -18.49
CA ALA A 10 -24.72 -7.80 -18.09
C ALA A 10 -24.70 -8.40 -16.66
N ALA A 11 -23.56 -8.92 -16.20
CA ALA A 11 -23.40 -9.38 -14.83
C ALA A 11 -23.48 -8.21 -13.85
N TRP A 12 -22.75 -7.12 -14.11
CA TRP A 12 -22.82 -5.89 -13.31
C TRP A 12 -24.20 -5.24 -13.30
N ASP A 13 -24.95 -5.30 -14.40
CA ASP A 13 -26.32 -4.79 -14.48
C ASP A 13 -27.31 -5.60 -13.63
N ARG A 14 -27.02 -6.87 -13.34
CA ARG A 14 -27.82 -7.71 -12.43
C ARG A 14 -27.31 -7.74 -10.99
N ALA A 15 -26.08 -7.28 -10.75
CA ALA A 15 -25.47 -7.32 -9.42
C ALA A 15 -26.14 -6.34 -8.47
N GLU A 16 -26.68 -6.84 -7.36
CA GLU A 16 -27.22 -6.04 -6.26
C GLU A 16 -26.18 -5.77 -5.18
N SER A 17 -25.15 -6.60 -5.08
CA SER A 17 -23.99 -6.33 -4.23
C SER A 17 -22.70 -6.81 -4.89
N VAL A 18 -21.60 -6.17 -4.48
CA VAL A 18 -20.25 -6.61 -4.77
C VAL A 18 -19.52 -6.87 -3.46
N GLN A 19 -18.93 -8.04 -3.36
CA GLN A 19 -18.10 -8.44 -2.22
C GLN A 19 -16.66 -8.59 -2.66
N VAL A 20 -15.73 -8.09 -1.85
CA VAL A 20 -14.32 -8.41 -1.96
C VAL A 20 -14.03 -9.48 -0.92
N VAL A 21 -13.64 -10.67 -1.37
CA VAL A 21 -13.34 -11.80 -0.49
C VAL A 21 -11.86 -12.12 -0.49
N ASP A 22 -11.37 -12.63 0.63
CA ASP A 22 -9.98 -13.05 0.77
C ASP A 22 -9.63 -14.16 -0.22
N GLY A 23 -8.42 -14.08 -0.75
CA GLY A 23 -7.87 -15.15 -1.57
C GLY A 23 -8.21 -15.12 -3.05
N GLY A 24 -7.31 -15.71 -3.84
CA GLY A 24 -7.50 -16.03 -5.24
C GLY A 24 -8.14 -17.40 -5.46
N GLU A 25 -7.87 -18.00 -6.61
CA GLU A 25 -8.57 -19.20 -7.08
C GLU A 25 -8.20 -20.49 -6.33
N ASP A 26 -7.10 -20.49 -5.58
CA ASP A 26 -6.62 -21.63 -4.79
C ASP A 26 -7.26 -21.74 -3.40
N ARG A 27 -8.07 -20.75 -2.99
CA ARG A 27 -8.64 -20.66 -1.63
C ARG A 27 -9.99 -21.38 -1.45
N GLY A 28 -10.28 -22.37 -2.30
CA GLY A 28 -11.49 -23.19 -2.19
C GLY A 28 -12.78 -22.46 -2.61
N PRO A 29 -13.97 -22.96 -2.23
CA PRO A 29 -15.25 -22.35 -2.61
C PRO A 29 -15.43 -20.92 -2.09
N ILE A 30 -16.07 -20.04 -2.87
CA ILE A 30 -16.27 -18.61 -2.52
C ILE A 30 -17.10 -18.43 -1.25
N ASP A 31 -18.19 -19.20 -1.07
CA ASP A 31 -19.15 -18.99 0.04
C ASP A 31 -18.58 -19.31 1.44
N GLY A 32 -17.36 -19.83 1.54
CA GLY A 32 -16.66 -20.07 2.81
C GLY A 32 -15.55 -19.07 3.12
N ARG A 33 -15.31 -18.08 2.24
CA ARG A 33 -14.19 -17.15 2.37
C ARG A 33 -14.59 -15.92 3.18
N ALA A 34 -13.62 -15.33 3.86
CA ALA A 34 -13.83 -14.09 4.60
C ALA A 34 -14.18 -12.94 3.63
N VAL A 35 -15.29 -12.25 3.89
CA VAL A 35 -15.64 -11.00 3.21
C VAL A 35 -14.83 -9.88 3.84
N LEU A 36 -13.99 -9.23 3.04
CA LEU A 36 -13.11 -8.14 3.45
C LEU A 36 -13.81 -6.79 3.33
N ALA A 37 -14.62 -6.63 2.29
CA ALA A 37 -15.44 -5.45 2.06
C ALA A 37 -16.70 -5.81 1.26
N GLU A 38 -17.75 -5.01 1.41
CA GLU A 38 -19.00 -5.19 0.68
C GLU A 38 -19.59 -3.82 0.34
N ALA A 39 -19.97 -3.64 -0.92
CA ALA A 39 -20.72 -2.48 -1.38
C ALA A 39 -22.06 -2.94 -1.97
N GLN A 40 -23.13 -2.30 -1.55
CA GLN A 40 -24.49 -2.56 -2.03
C GLN A 40 -24.82 -1.64 -3.19
N ARG A 41 -25.61 -2.14 -4.14
CA ARG A 41 -26.25 -1.30 -5.14
C ARG A 41 -27.17 -0.32 -4.39
N PRO A 42 -27.06 0.98 -4.64
CA PRO A 42 -27.94 1.95 -4.01
C PRO A 42 -29.38 1.72 -4.50
N SER A 43 -30.31 1.61 -3.55
CA SER A 43 -31.74 1.76 -3.80
C SER A 43 -32.01 3.11 -4.48
N ALA A 44 -33.07 3.21 -5.29
CA ALA A 44 -33.45 4.41 -6.03
C ALA A 44 -33.34 5.70 -5.17
N PRO A 45 -32.97 6.86 -5.77
CA PRO A 45 -32.62 8.07 -5.02
C PRO A 45 -33.75 8.50 -4.10
N GLN A 46 -33.56 8.36 -2.79
CA GLN A 46 -34.38 9.03 -1.80
C GLN A 46 -33.86 10.47 -1.68
N GLU A 47 -34.73 11.45 -1.87
CA GLU A 47 -34.40 12.90 -1.90
C GLU A 47 -33.73 13.42 -0.61
N PHE A 48 -33.62 12.59 0.44
CA PHE A 48 -32.98 12.89 1.71
C PHE A 48 -32.13 11.71 2.19
N SER A 49 -31.13 11.31 1.40
CA SER A 49 -30.21 10.24 1.79
C SER A 49 -29.18 10.74 2.82
N ALA A 50 -28.90 9.95 3.85
CA ALA A 50 -27.88 10.26 4.87
C ALA A 50 -26.45 10.20 4.28
N PRO A 51 -25.43 10.81 4.91
CA PRO A 51 -24.05 10.81 4.41
C PRO A 51 -23.47 9.42 4.11
N GLN A 52 -23.92 8.36 4.81
CA GLN A 52 -23.46 6.99 4.62
C GLN A 52 -23.97 6.34 3.32
N GLU A 53 -25.22 6.63 2.89
CA GLU A 53 -25.76 6.07 1.63
C GLU A 53 -25.06 6.67 0.40
N PHE A 54 -24.56 7.90 0.53
CA PHE A 54 -23.77 8.55 -0.51
C PHE A 54 -22.42 7.84 -0.74
N SER A 55 -21.74 7.40 0.33
CA SER A 55 -20.49 6.62 0.25
C SER A 55 -20.69 5.28 -0.45
N ALA A 56 -21.68 4.49 0.00
CA ALA A 56 -21.94 3.16 -0.58
C ALA A 56 -22.29 3.22 -2.07
N ARG A 57 -23.06 4.24 -2.50
CA ARG A 57 -23.37 4.49 -3.91
C ARG A 57 -22.12 4.75 -4.75
N GLN A 58 -21.19 5.54 -4.21
CA GLN A 58 -19.93 5.85 -4.87
C GLN A 58 -19.04 4.62 -4.96
N GLU A 59 -18.96 3.82 -3.89
CA GLU A 59 -18.15 2.59 -3.84
C GLU A 59 -18.60 1.55 -4.87
N PHE A 60 -19.90 1.21 -4.91
CA PHE A 60 -20.43 0.23 -5.88
C PHE A 60 -20.17 0.70 -7.33
N SER A 61 -20.45 1.97 -7.61
CA SER A 61 -20.27 2.55 -8.95
C SER A 61 -18.79 2.64 -9.35
N ALA A 62 -17.91 2.97 -8.40
CA ALA A 62 -16.48 3.07 -8.63
C ALA A 62 -15.86 1.68 -8.85
N LEU A 63 -16.23 0.67 -8.05
CA LEU A 63 -15.80 -0.72 -8.27
C LEU A 63 -16.22 -1.21 -9.66
N ARG A 64 -17.47 -0.96 -10.07
CA ARG A 64 -17.92 -1.27 -11.43
C ARG A 64 -17.04 -0.58 -12.47
N GLY A 65 -16.83 0.74 -12.36
CA GLY A 65 -16.01 1.49 -13.31
C GLY A 65 -14.59 0.94 -13.43
N LEU A 66 -13.91 0.74 -12.31
CA LEU A 66 -12.50 0.33 -12.24
C LEU A 66 -12.26 -1.13 -12.64
N THR A 67 -13.27 -1.99 -12.54
CA THR A 67 -13.15 -3.43 -12.84
C THR A 67 -13.80 -3.84 -14.17
N THR A 68 -14.33 -2.86 -14.92
CA THR A 68 -14.86 -3.07 -16.28
C THR A 68 -14.17 -2.21 -17.33
N ALA A 69 -13.55 -1.09 -16.95
CA ALA A 69 -12.78 -0.25 -17.85
C ALA A 69 -11.35 -0.78 -18.01
N GLY A 70 -10.94 -1.01 -19.26
CA GLY A 70 -9.61 -1.53 -19.57
C GLY A 70 -9.56 -2.26 -20.90
N ARG A 71 -8.54 -3.11 -21.04
CA ARG A 71 -8.32 -3.93 -22.24
C ARG A 71 -8.21 -5.40 -21.88
N PHE A 72 -9.06 -6.20 -22.51
CA PHE A 72 -8.96 -7.66 -22.49
C PHE A 72 -7.77 -8.14 -23.31
N THR A 73 -7.01 -9.09 -22.77
CA THR A 73 -5.71 -9.51 -23.32
C THR A 73 -5.77 -10.72 -24.25
N GLY A 74 -6.82 -11.55 -24.12
CA GLY A 74 -6.92 -12.85 -24.78
C GLY A 74 -6.00 -13.93 -24.18
N ASP A 75 -5.39 -13.69 -23.02
CA ASP A 75 -4.64 -14.67 -22.24
C ASP A 75 -4.94 -14.48 -20.74
N ILE A 76 -4.38 -15.35 -19.90
CA ILE A 76 -4.51 -15.29 -18.44
C ILE A 76 -3.15 -15.21 -17.74
N CYS A 77 -3.09 -14.48 -16.62
CA CYS A 77 -2.08 -14.69 -15.60
C CYS A 77 -2.18 -16.15 -15.17
N ARG A 78 -1.03 -16.77 -14.91
CA ARG A 78 -0.96 -18.15 -14.38
C ARG A 78 -0.97 -18.18 -12.86
N CYS A 79 -0.86 -17.02 -12.22
CA CYS A 79 -1.01 -16.83 -10.79
C CYS A 79 -2.45 -17.10 -10.33
N HIS A 80 -2.63 -17.37 -9.03
CA HIS A 80 -3.96 -17.63 -8.45
C HIS A 80 -4.74 -16.35 -8.15
N GLY A 81 -4.08 -15.19 -8.12
CA GLY A 81 -4.65 -13.93 -7.67
C GLY A 81 -4.55 -13.77 -6.15
N GLY A 82 -4.64 -12.53 -5.68
CA GLY A 82 -4.53 -12.21 -4.25
C GLY A 82 -5.89 -12.13 -3.53
N LEU A 83 -6.89 -11.58 -4.20
CA LEU A 83 -8.26 -11.43 -3.71
C LEU A 83 -9.25 -11.72 -4.83
N THR A 84 -10.53 -11.89 -4.48
CA THR A 84 -11.60 -12.13 -5.45
C THR A 84 -12.72 -11.11 -5.28
N ILE A 85 -13.14 -10.50 -6.38
CA ILE A 85 -14.32 -9.65 -6.48
C ILE A 85 -15.49 -10.55 -6.88
N VAL A 86 -16.58 -10.51 -6.13
CA VAL A 86 -17.75 -11.39 -6.30
C VAL A 86 -18.97 -10.52 -6.52
N LEU A 87 -19.68 -10.76 -7.62
CA LEU A 87 -20.95 -10.13 -7.94
C LEU A 87 -22.08 -11.03 -7.45
N ARG A 88 -22.99 -10.47 -6.66
CA ARG A 88 -24.16 -11.18 -6.15
C ARG A 88 -25.46 -10.51 -6.59
N ASP A 89 -26.48 -11.33 -6.84
CA ASP A 89 -27.83 -10.86 -7.14
C ASP A 89 -28.66 -10.56 -5.88
N SER A 90 -29.94 -10.22 -6.05
CA SER A 90 -30.87 -9.91 -4.95
C SER A 90 -31.17 -11.09 -4.03
N ALA A 91 -30.94 -12.33 -4.48
CA ALA A 91 -31.08 -13.53 -3.67
C ALA A 91 -29.77 -13.90 -2.95
N GLY A 92 -28.71 -13.10 -3.13
CA GLY A 92 -27.37 -13.39 -2.64
C GLY A 92 -26.61 -14.43 -3.46
N GLY A 93 -27.15 -14.87 -4.60
CA GLY A 93 -26.52 -15.84 -5.49
C GLY A 93 -25.32 -15.24 -6.22
N ILE A 94 -24.24 -16.00 -6.36
CA ILE A 94 -23.07 -15.58 -7.14
C ILE A 94 -23.42 -15.59 -8.63
N ILE A 95 -23.32 -14.43 -9.28
CA ILE A 95 -23.59 -14.27 -10.72
C ILE A 95 -22.33 -14.02 -11.55
N GLY A 96 -21.20 -13.76 -10.88
CA GLY A 96 -19.90 -13.61 -11.49
C GLY A 96 -18.80 -13.41 -10.45
N SER A 97 -17.58 -13.78 -10.78
CA SER A 97 -16.40 -13.59 -9.92
C SER A 97 -15.17 -13.23 -10.74
N GLY A 98 -14.28 -12.42 -10.17
CA GLY A 98 -13.04 -11.98 -10.80
C GLY A 98 -11.89 -11.93 -9.80
N SER A 99 -10.83 -12.69 -10.05
CA SER A 99 -9.62 -12.67 -9.23
C SER A 99 -8.73 -11.48 -9.61
N VAL A 100 -8.20 -10.75 -8.62
CA VAL A 100 -7.27 -9.63 -8.85
C VAL A 100 -5.84 -10.14 -8.81
N HIS A 101 -5.07 -9.82 -9.85
CA HIS A 101 -3.71 -10.29 -10.07
C HIS A 101 -2.74 -9.11 -10.10
N GLY A 102 -1.79 -9.11 -9.16
CA GLY A 102 -0.80 -8.04 -9.05
C GLY A 102 -1.44 -6.67 -8.87
N TYR A 103 -0.94 -5.70 -9.64
CA TYR A 103 -1.33 -4.30 -9.53
C TYR A 103 -2.52 -3.93 -10.44
N ASP A 104 -2.63 -4.53 -11.63
CA ASP A 104 -3.38 -3.96 -12.75
C ASP A 104 -4.32 -4.92 -13.48
N THR A 105 -4.48 -6.15 -12.99
CA THR A 105 -5.18 -7.19 -13.75
C THR A 105 -6.33 -7.81 -12.97
N VAL A 106 -7.46 -8.03 -13.64
CA VAL A 106 -8.62 -8.77 -13.11
C VAL A 106 -9.02 -9.89 -14.07
N SER A 107 -9.07 -11.13 -13.59
CA SER A 107 -9.46 -12.30 -14.37
C SER A 107 -10.90 -12.70 -14.06
N TRP A 108 -11.85 -12.17 -14.83
CA TRP A 108 -13.27 -12.49 -14.67
C TRP A 108 -13.61 -13.89 -15.21
N GLU A 109 -14.27 -14.71 -14.39
CA GLU A 109 -14.69 -16.08 -14.71
C GLU A 109 -13.59 -16.84 -15.46
N ARG A 110 -12.38 -16.83 -14.90
CA ARG A 110 -11.14 -17.23 -15.57
C ARG A 110 -11.22 -18.59 -16.26
N SER A 111 -11.89 -19.57 -15.65
CA SER A 111 -12.08 -20.90 -16.23
C SER A 111 -12.96 -20.91 -17.48
N ARG A 112 -13.87 -19.94 -17.61
CA ARG A 112 -14.82 -19.81 -18.71
C ARG A 112 -14.23 -18.99 -19.87
N PHE A 113 -13.72 -17.78 -19.59
CA PHE A 113 -13.31 -16.86 -20.65
C PHE A 113 -11.83 -16.92 -20.99
N ARG A 114 -10.98 -17.25 -20.01
CA ARG A 114 -9.51 -17.23 -20.14
C ARG A 114 -8.99 -15.92 -20.73
N ASP A 115 -9.51 -14.81 -20.21
CA ASP A 115 -9.23 -13.49 -20.74
C ASP A 115 -9.14 -12.45 -19.61
N ASP A 116 -7.92 -12.01 -19.34
CA ASP A 116 -7.63 -11.04 -18.31
C ASP A 116 -7.96 -9.62 -18.78
N LEU A 117 -8.61 -8.86 -17.89
CA LEU A 117 -8.77 -7.42 -18.03
C LEU A 117 -7.56 -6.71 -17.41
N VAL A 118 -6.76 -6.03 -18.23
CA VAL A 118 -5.82 -5.01 -17.75
C VAL A 118 -6.62 -3.73 -17.52
N VAL A 119 -6.74 -3.31 -16.28
CA VAL A 119 -7.59 -2.17 -15.88
C VAL A 119 -6.98 -0.85 -16.33
N SER A 120 -7.81 0.11 -16.73
CA SER A 120 -7.33 1.42 -17.21
C SER A 120 -6.79 2.32 -16.10
N ASP A 121 -7.28 2.14 -14.87
CA ASP A 121 -6.87 2.90 -13.69
C ASP A 121 -6.52 1.96 -12.53
N PRO A 122 -5.35 1.29 -12.59
CA PRO A 122 -4.94 0.32 -11.58
C PRO A 122 -4.68 0.99 -10.23
N ALA A 123 -4.14 2.22 -10.23
CA ALA A 123 -3.93 2.99 -9.01
C ALA A 123 -5.26 3.24 -8.29
N GLY A 124 -6.28 3.63 -9.05
CA GLY A 124 -7.61 3.86 -8.51
C GLY A 124 -8.28 2.62 -7.96
N LEU A 125 -8.12 1.47 -8.61
CA LEU A 125 -8.63 0.20 -8.08
C LEU A 125 -8.01 -0.12 -6.72
N GLN A 126 -6.69 -0.08 -6.61
CA GLN A 126 -6.00 -0.45 -5.36
C GLN A 126 -6.29 0.54 -4.24
N LEU A 127 -6.35 1.85 -4.53
CA LEU A 127 -6.70 2.87 -3.54
C LEU A 127 -8.16 2.74 -3.08
N LEU A 128 -9.11 2.51 -3.99
CA LEU A 128 -10.51 2.30 -3.61
C LEU A 128 -10.65 1.06 -2.70
N LEU A 129 -9.98 -0.04 -3.05
CA LEU A 129 -9.98 -1.24 -2.21
C LEU A 129 -9.41 -0.94 -0.80
N ALA A 130 -8.35 -0.14 -0.71
CA ALA A 130 -7.76 0.27 0.56
C ALA A 130 -8.72 1.15 1.37
N GLU A 131 -9.38 2.11 0.71
CA GLU A 131 -10.35 3.03 1.30
C GLU A 131 -11.56 2.30 1.89
N ILE A 132 -12.04 1.23 1.24
CA ILE A 132 -13.14 0.40 1.75
C ILE A 132 -12.68 -0.69 2.75
N GLY A 133 -11.41 -0.62 3.21
CA GLY A 133 -10.89 -1.45 4.29
C GLY A 133 -10.32 -2.81 3.88
N VAL A 134 -10.12 -3.07 2.59
CA VAL A 134 -9.41 -4.27 2.14
C VAL A 134 -7.94 -4.13 2.53
N PRO A 135 -7.34 -5.11 3.24
CA PRO A 135 -5.97 -5.00 3.73
C PRO A 135 -4.91 -5.25 2.65
N HIS A 136 -3.69 -4.78 2.94
CA HIS A 136 -2.47 -4.88 2.14
C HIS A 136 -2.57 -4.34 0.71
N ARG A 137 -3.43 -3.36 0.44
CA ARG A 137 -3.57 -2.76 -0.89
C ARG A 137 -2.43 -1.81 -1.24
N LEU A 138 -1.85 -1.09 -0.27
CA LEU A 138 -0.68 -0.25 -0.52
C LEU A 138 0.52 -1.08 -0.99
N ALA A 139 0.64 -2.33 -0.54
CA ALA A 139 1.68 -3.26 -0.97
C ALA A 139 1.67 -3.53 -2.48
N SER A 140 0.50 -3.43 -3.14
CA SER A 140 0.39 -3.63 -4.59
C SER A 140 1.18 -2.60 -5.41
N PHE A 141 1.46 -1.44 -4.82
CA PHE A 141 2.27 -0.38 -5.45
C PHE A 141 3.78 -0.64 -5.39
N HIS A 142 4.24 -1.63 -4.64
CA HIS A 142 5.67 -1.92 -4.47
C HIS A 142 6.37 -2.13 -5.82
N GLY A 143 5.83 -3.02 -6.67
CA GLY A 143 6.37 -3.29 -8.01
C GLY A 143 6.41 -2.04 -8.91
N PRO A 144 5.28 -1.35 -9.14
CA PRO A 144 5.25 -0.10 -9.90
C PRO A 144 6.21 0.99 -9.40
N LEU A 145 6.30 1.19 -8.09
CA LEU A 145 7.20 2.18 -7.49
C LEU A 145 8.68 1.78 -7.63
N ALA A 146 9.01 0.50 -7.41
CA ALA A 146 10.36 -0.01 -7.62
C ALA A 146 10.81 0.16 -9.08
N ASN A 147 9.88 0.03 -10.03
CA ASN A 147 10.15 0.29 -11.45
C ASN A 147 10.39 1.78 -11.71
N LEU A 148 9.52 2.64 -11.15
CA LEU A 148 9.61 4.10 -11.31
C LEU A 148 10.93 4.66 -10.74
N LEU A 149 11.38 4.09 -9.63
CA LEU A 149 12.60 4.50 -8.93
C LEU A 149 13.86 3.79 -9.41
N ASP A 150 13.75 2.91 -10.42
CA ASP A 150 14.83 2.05 -10.93
C ASP A 150 15.59 1.29 -9.83
N LEU A 151 14.82 0.73 -8.88
CA LEU A 151 15.37 0.06 -7.72
C LEU A 151 15.75 -1.40 -7.99
N ARG A 152 15.41 -1.94 -9.17
CA ARG A 152 15.49 -3.39 -9.44
C ARG A 152 16.91 -3.96 -9.25
N GLY A 153 17.13 -4.67 -8.14
CA GLY A 153 18.28 -5.55 -7.92
C GLY A 153 17.89 -7.03 -8.01
N GLN A 154 18.68 -7.86 -8.70
CA GLN A 154 18.44 -9.32 -8.72
C GLN A 154 18.75 -10.00 -7.37
N ARG A 155 19.50 -9.35 -6.48
CA ARG A 155 19.91 -9.84 -5.16
C ARG A 155 20.01 -8.67 -4.18
N PRO A 156 19.87 -8.91 -2.86
CA PRO A 156 20.16 -7.91 -1.85
C PRO A 156 21.55 -7.32 -2.04
N GLN A 157 21.65 -6.00 -2.01
CA GLN A 157 22.87 -5.20 -2.14
C GLN A 157 23.13 -4.47 -0.83
N PHE A 158 23.20 -5.23 0.28
CA PHE A 158 23.53 -4.66 1.57
C PHE A 158 24.81 -3.85 1.48
N ARG A 159 24.74 -2.63 1.99
CA ARG A 159 25.87 -1.72 2.02
C ARG A 159 27.05 -2.34 2.80
N PRO A 160 28.30 -2.24 2.32
CA PRO A 160 29.47 -2.64 3.09
C PRO A 160 29.80 -1.65 4.22
N ALA A 161 30.53 -2.10 5.23
CA ALA A 161 31.10 -1.21 6.25
C ALA A 161 32.27 -0.37 5.69
N GLY A 162 32.68 0.65 6.45
CA GLY A 162 33.83 1.51 6.18
C GLY A 162 33.67 2.40 4.95
N LYS A 163 34.79 2.90 4.41
CA LYS A 163 34.81 3.89 3.31
C LYS A 163 33.98 3.50 2.09
N ARG A 164 33.89 2.19 1.78
CA ARG A 164 33.11 1.67 0.65
C ARG A 164 31.60 1.85 0.86
N GLY A 165 31.11 1.89 2.09
CA GLY A 165 29.70 2.11 2.39
C GLY A 165 29.23 3.55 2.19
N ARG A 166 30.15 4.52 2.11
CA ARG A 166 29.78 5.94 2.08
C ARG A 166 28.98 6.34 0.82
N SER A 167 29.29 5.76 -0.34
CA SER A 167 28.53 6.03 -1.57
C SER A 167 27.08 5.57 -1.43
N TYR A 168 26.86 4.37 -0.91
CA TYR A 168 25.53 3.82 -0.64
C TYR A 168 24.73 4.70 0.33
N LEU A 169 25.33 5.17 1.43
CA LEU A 169 24.65 6.09 2.36
C LEU A 169 24.23 7.39 1.67
N SER A 170 25.07 7.91 0.78
CA SER A 170 24.76 9.11 0.00
C SER A 170 23.66 8.86 -1.03
N GLU A 171 23.74 7.76 -1.78
CA GLU A 171 22.76 7.37 -2.82
C GLU A 171 21.36 7.12 -2.22
N ARG A 172 21.32 6.50 -1.03
CA ARG A 172 20.12 6.25 -0.23
C ARG A 172 19.66 7.49 0.55
N ARG A 173 20.39 8.61 0.45
CA ARG A 173 20.12 9.88 1.15
C ARG A 173 19.96 9.73 2.66
N VAL A 174 20.80 8.87 3.25
CA VAL A 174 20.84 8.69 4.71
C VAL A 174 21.31 10.00 5.35
N PRO A 175 20.66 10.50 6.41
CA PRO A 175 21.11 11.70 7.12
C PRO A 175 22.57 11.60 7.53
N GLY A 176 23.37 12.61 7.14
CA GLY A 176 24.83 12.63 7.33
C GLY A 176 25.27 12.42 8.79
N VAL A 177 24.46 12.88 9.74
CA VAL A 177 24.69 12.72 11.18
C VAL A 177 24.77 11.25 11.62
N LEU A 178 24.12 10.34 10.89
CA LEU A 178 24.13 8.91 11.20
C LEU A 178 25.34 8.16 10.61
N TRP A 179 26.06 8.77 9.66
CA TRP A 179 27.12 8.08 8.92
C TRP A 179 28.24 7.56 9.81
N PRO A 180 28.73 8.28 10.84
CA PRO A 180 29.78 7.77 11.71
C PRO A 180 29.42 6.42 12.36
N ALA A 181 28.18 6.27 12.84
CA ALA A 181 27.70 5.01 13.40
C ALA A 181 27.53 3.94 12.30
N LEU A 182 26.82 4.28 11.22
CA LEU A 182 26.47 3.33 10.16
C LEU A 182 27.67 2.79 9.38
N LEU A 183 28.75 3.57 9.25
CA LEU A 183 29.98 3.12 8.59
C LEU A 183 30.75 2.08 9.42
N THR A 184 30.42 1.86 10.69
CA THR A 184 31.07 0.81 11.52
C THR A 184 30.48 -0.58 11.31
N VAL A 185 29.29 -0.67 10.70
CA VAL A 185 28.56 -1.92 10.48
C VAL A 185 28.16 -2.08 9.01
N THR A 186 27.88 -3.32 8.59
CA THR A 186 27.26 -3.56 7.28
C THR A 186 25.78 -3.20 7.32
N GLY A 187 25.16 -3.05 6.15
CA GLY A 187 23.72 -2.83 6.05
C GLY A 187 22.90 -4.00 6.58
N GLU A 188 23.42 -5.22 6.52
CA GLU A 188 22.79 -6.42 7.10
C GLU A 188 22.79 -6.35 8.63
N GLN A 189 23.91 -5.98 9.24
CA GLN A 189 24.07 -5.84 10.69
C GLN A 189 23.31 -4.65 11.28
N ALA A 190 22.95 -3.65 10.45
CA ALA A 190 22.30 -2.43 10.92
C ALA A 190 20.97 -2.69 11.63
N GLY A 191 20.24 -3.74 11.25
CA GLY A 191 18.98 -4.12 11.88
C GLY A 191 19.12 -4.81 13.24
N GLU A 192 20.35 -5.15 13.64
CA GLU A 192 20.68 -5.84 14.89
C GLU A 192 21.34 -4.90 15.91
N LEU A 193 21.36 -3.59 15.64
CA LEU A 193 21.91 -2.62 16.58
C LEU A 193 21.13 -2.64 17.91
N PRO A 194 21.83 -2.53 19.04
CA PRO A 194 21.18 -2.53 20.35
C PRO A 194 20.35 -1.25 20.54
N ALA A 195 19.34 -1.33 21.41
CA ALA A 195 18.34 -0.26 21.57
C ALA A 195 18.94 1.09 22.00
N ASP A 196 19.95 1.08 22.86
CA ASP A 196 20.69 2.27 23.30
C ASP A 196 21.34 3.00 22.13
N ARG A 197 21.92 2.27 21.17
CA ARG A 197 22.49 2.86 19.94
C ARG A 197 21.42 3.46 19.04
N ILE A 198 20.25 2.84 18.97
CA ILE A 198 19.12 3.37 18.19
C ILE A 198 18.61 4.66 18.85
N ASP A 199 18.53 4.71 20.17
CA ASP A 199 18.13 5.91 20.93
C ASP A 199 19.12 7.06 20.75
N ASP A 200 20.43 6.79 20.82
CA ASP A 200 21.48 7.77 20.51
C ASP A 200 21.29 8.35 19.09
N MET A 201 21.01 7.49 18.10
CA MET A 201 20.77 7.92 16.72
C MET A 201 19.49 8.77 16.59
N ARG A 202 18.41 8.43 17.32
CA ARG A 202 17.20 9.26 17.38
C ARG A 202 17.49 10.63 17.98
N HIS A 203 18.26 10.70 19.07
CA HIS A 203 18.66 11.96 19.69
C HIS A 203 19.48 12.84 18.74
N LEU A 204 20.48 12.26 18.08
CA LEU A 204 21.29 12.98 17.08
C LEU A 204 20.45 13.50 15.90
N LEU A 205 19.49 12.70 15.42
CA LEU A 205 18.55 13.15 14.39
C LEU A 205 17.67 14.31 14.87
N ALA A 206 17.17 14.25 16.11
CA ALA A 206 16.33 15.30 16.68
C ALA A 206 17.09 16.61 16.89
N GLU A 207 18.38 16.54 17.24
CA GLU A 207 19.24 17.71 17.38
C GLU A 207 19.48 18.41 16.03
N VAL A 208 19.78 17.64 14.98
CA VAL A 208 20.11 18.19 13.65
C VAL A 208 18.86 18.52 12.82
N MET A 209 17.77 17.79 13.03
CA MET A 209 16.48 17.99 12.36
C MET A 209 15.37 18.09 13.42
N PRO A 210 15.13 19.28 14.01
CA PRO A 210 14.17 19.45 15.10
C PRO A 210 12.72 19.14 14.73
N SER A 211 12.35 19.33 13.46
CA SER A 211 11.02 19.02 12.92
C SER A 211 10.77 17.50 12.83
N PRO A 212 9.78 16.95 13.55
CA PRO A 212 9.44 15.53 13.45
C PRO A 212 9.04 15.10 12.03
N ALA A 213 8.30 15.95 11.31
CA ALA A 213 7.87 15.65 9.95
C ALA A 213 9.05 15.59 8.96
N ASP A 214 10.03 16.48 9.11
CA ASP A 214 11.24 16.46 8.26
C ASP A 214 12.09 15.22 8.56
N ARG A 215 12.20 14.82 9.83
CA ARG A 215 12.86 13.56 10.21
C ARG A 215 12.17 12.35 9.58
N ALA A 216 10.85 12.26 9.73
CA ALA A 216 10.07 11.17 9.14
C ALA A 216 10.24 11.14 7.62
N THR A 217 10.20 12.30 6.95
CA THR A 217 10.44 12.41 5.50
C THR A 217 11.82 11.90 5.09
N ALA A 218 12.87 12.26 5.83
CA ALA A 218 14.24 11.80 5.57
C ALA A 218 14.39 10.29 5.77
N LEU A 219 13.78 9.74 6.82
CA LEU A 219 13.80 8.30 7.11
C LEU A 219 12.98 7.50 6.08
N LEU A 220 11.79 7.97 5.69
CA LEU A 220 11.00 7.36 4.62
C LEU A 220 11.73 7.42 3.27
N THR A 221 12.42 8.52 2.98
CA THR A 221 13.28 8.64 1.80
C THR A 221 14.37 7.56 1.79
N TRP A 222 15.01 7.30 2.93
CA TRP A 222 15.99 6.22 3.05
C TRP A 222 15.32 4.86 2.84
N LEU A 223 14.22 4.58 3.54
CA LEU A 223 13.48 3.31 3.44
C LEU A 223 13.01 3.03 2.01
N GLY A 224 12.55 4.04 1.29
CA GLY A 224 12.07 3.91 -0.09
C GLY A 224 13.16 3.86 -1.16
N ARG A 225 14.44 4.02 -0.78
CA ARG A 225 15.59 3.87 -1.68
C ARG A 225 16.31 2.52 -1.52
N LEU A 226 15.78 1.63 -0.69
CA LEU A 226 16.32 0.28 -0.56
C LEU A 226 15.96 -0.54 -1.81
N PRO A 227 16.94 -1.08 -2.55
CA PRO A 227 16.73 -1.59 -3.91
C PRO A 227 15.98 -2.94 -3.97
N VAL A 228 15.83 -3.64 -2.85
CA VAL A 228 15.20 -4.97 -2.83
C VAL A 228 14.25 -5.05 -1.64
N GLU A 229 13.08 -5.66 -1.83
CA GLU A 229 12.10 -5.96 -0.76
C GLU A 229 12.77 -6.57 0.48
N ALA A 230 13.71 -7.49 0.26
CA ALA A 230 14.52 -8.10 1.29
C ALA A 230 15.26 -7.07 2.17
N GLU A 231 15.87 -6.04 1.56
CA GLU A 231 16.56 -4.96 2.31
C GLU A 231 15.58 -4.03 3.02
N ALA A 232 14.35 -3.85 2.49
CA ALA A 232 13.31 -3.19 3.26
C ALA A 232 12.90 -4.06 4.46
N SER A 233 12.81 -5.38 4.31
CA SER A 233 12.37 -6.28 5.39
C SER A 233 13.43 -6.58 6.46
N TRP A 234 14.72 -6.39 6.16
CA TRP A 234 15.84 -6.80 7.00
C TRP A 234 16.98 -5.74 7.01
N GLY A 235 17.96 -5.85 7.91
CA GLY A 235 19.10 -4.95 7.98
C GLY A 235 18.70 -3.48 8.14
N GLU A 236 19.15 -2.62 7.22
CA GLU A 236 18.85 -1.18 7.24
C GLU A 236 17.34 -0.89 7.25
N GLY A 237 16.52 -1.70 6.58
CA GLY A 237 15.07 -1.50 6.61
C GLY A 237 14.45 -1.68 8.01
N VAL A 238 14.96 -2.65 8.79
CA VAL A 238 14.57 -2.83 10.20
C VAL A 238 15.01 -1.62 11.03
N LEU A 239 16.26 -1.18 10.86
CA LEU A 239 16.78 -0.01 11.56
C LEU A 239 15.95 1.25 11.27
N VAL A 240 15.61 1.51 10.01
CA VAL A 240 14.84 2.70 9.65
C VAL A 240 13.44 2.66 10.27
N ARG A 241 12.77 1.49 10.26
CA ARG A 241 11.49 1.33 10.97
C ARG A 241 11.61 1.54 12.46
N GLN A 242 12.69 1.07 13.08
CA GLN A 242 12.96 1.35 14.49
C GLN A 242 13.15 2.86 14.70
N LEU A 243 13.95 3.56 13.88
CA LEU A 243 14.11 5.00 13.98
C LEU A 243 12.81 5.79 13.78
N LEU A 244 11.91 5.30 12.92
CA LEU A 244 10.57 5.85 12.70
C LEU A 244 9.60 5.56 13.86
N ALA A 245 9.73 4.41 14.52
CA ALA A 245 8.99 4.10 15.71
C ALA A 245 9.48 5.02 16.83
N GLU A 246 8.62 5.96 17.27
CA GLU A 246 8.90 6.69 18.49
C GLU A 246 8.95 5.68 19.64
N ALA A 247 10.04 5.67 20.39
CA ALA A 247 10.10 4.91 21.62
C ALA A 247 8.99 5.44 22.54
N PRO A 248 8.25 4.59 23.28
CA PRO A 248 7.63 5.07 24.51
C PRO A 248 8.77 5.67 25.32
N ARG A 249 8.71 7.00 25.55
CA ARG A 249 9.65 7.69 26.42
C ARG A 249 9.84 6.82 27.66
N SER A 250 11.10 6.61 28.07
CA SER A 250 11.43 6.02 29.37
C SER A 250 10.38 6.48 30.38
N ALA A 251 9.72 5.53 31.04
CA ALA A 251 8.54 5.76 31.86
C ALA A 251 8.68 7.10 32.61
N PRO A 252 7.65 7.97 32.59
CA PRO A 252 7.73 9.21 33.34
C PRO A 252 8.15 8.90 34.78
N PRO A 253 8.96 9.76 35.44
CA PRO A 253 9.21 9.59 36.87
C PRO A 253 7.88 9.38 37.57
N ALA A 254 7.85 8.48 38.57
CA ALA A 254 6.63 7.90 39.16
C ALA A 254 5.56 8.91 39.67
N ASP A 255 5.87 10.20 39.64
CA ASP A 255 5.11 11.31 40.17
C ASP A 255 4.38 12.16 39.10
N VAL A 256 4.41 11.78 37.81
CA VAL A 256 3.67 12.48 36.75
C VAL A 256 2.42 11.68 36.35
N PRO A 257 1.20 12.20 36.57
CA PRO A 257 -0.02 11.52 36.13
C PRO A 257 -0.03 11.38 34.60
N PRO A 258 -0.49 10.24 34.06
CA PRO A 258 -0.53 10.02 32.62
C PRO A 258 -1.40 11.11 31.98
N ALA A 259 -0.81 11.88 31.07
CA ALA A 259 -1.61 12.68 30.15
C ALA A 259 -2.30 11.71 29.18
N ASP A 260 -3.62 11.83 29.04
CA ASP A 260 -4.53 10.90 28.33
C ASP A 260 -4.36 10.85 26.80
N VAL A 261 -3.17 11.14 26.25
CA VAL A 261 -2.88 10.96 24.82
C VAL A 261 -1.90 9.81 24.66
N PRO A 262 -2.30 8.66 24.09
CA PRO A 262 -1.40 7.54 23.93
C PRO A 262 -0.28 7.95 22.95
N PRO A 263 1.01 7.72 23.29
CA PRO A 263 2.16 8.15 22.49
C PRO A 263 2.17 7.57 21.05
N VAL A 264 1.39 6.52 20.79
CA VAL A 264 1.23 5.90 19.47
C VAL A 264 0.57 6.85 18.46
N ASP A 265 -0.31 7.74 18.91
CA ASP A 265 -1.07 8.63 18.02
C ASP A 265 -0.20 9.76 17.45
N VAL A 266 0.83 10.19 18.19
CA VAL A 266 1.72 11.28 17.78
C VAL A 266 2.66 10.83 16.67
N ALA A 267 3.33 9.69 16.84
CA ALA A 267 4.21 9.11 15.82
C ALA A 267 3.46 8.88 14.50
N ARG A 268 2.23 8.37 14.59
CA ARG A 268 1.33 8.16 13.45
C ARG A 268 0.93 9.47 12.78
N ALA A 269 0.52 10.48 13.55
CA ALA A 269 0.17 11.79 13.01
C ALA A 269 1.37 12.47 12.32
N VAL A 270 2.58 12.33 12.86
CA VAL A 270 3.82 12.82 12.24
C VAL A 270 4.09 12.11 10.92
N LEU A 271 3.93 10.79 10.88
CA LEU A 271 4.08 9.99 9.66
C LEU A 271 3.08 10.44 8.58
N VAL A 272 1.80 10.53 8.94
CA VAL A 272 0.72 10.99 8.06
C VAL A 272 1.02 12.39 7.52
N ALA A 273 1.43 13.31 8.39
CA ALA A 273 1.78 14.67 8.00
C ALA A 273 2.98 14.71 7.04
N ALA A 274 4.03 13.93 7.31
CA ALA A 274 5.21 13.83 6.46
C ALA A 274 4.88 13.31 5.06
N VAL A 275 4.04 12.28 4.98
CA VAL A 275 3.60 11.71 3.71
C VAL A 275 2.67 12.66 2.95
N ALA A 276 1.72 13.32 3.63
CA ALA A 276 0.73 14.19 2.99
C ALA A 276 1.35 15.38 2.25
N VAL A 277 2.52 15.85 2.70
CA VAL A 277 3.26 16.94 2.04
C VAL A 277 4.33 16.43 1.07
N ALA A 278 4.65 15.14 1.11
CA ALA A 278 5.68 14.56 0.29
C ALA A 278 5.23 14.46 -1.18
N ARG A 279 6.14 14.88 -2.07
CA ARG A 279 5.94 14.78 -3.53
C ARG A 279 6.89 13.80 -4.21
N GLY A 280 7.86 13.25 -3.49
CA GLY A 280 8.87 12.35 -4.02
C GLY A 280 8.41 10.90 -4.01
N ALA A 281 8.62 10.20 -5.12
CA ALA A 281 8.31 8.76 -5.23
C ALA A 281 9.07 7.93 -4.19
N GLU A 282 10.26 8.36 -3.76
CA GLU A 282 11.02 7.70 -2.70
C GLU A 282 10.31 7.75 -1.34
N VAL A 283 9.61 8.84 -1.01
CA VAL A 283 8.90 8.95 0.29
C VAL A 283 7.66 8.06 0.26
N VAL A 284 6.95 8.06 -0.87
CA VAL A 284 5.79 7.19 -1.11
C VAL A 284 6.19 5.71 -1.04
N MET A 285 7.30 5.34 -1.68
CA MET A 285 7.87 3.98 -1.58
C MET A 285 8.25 3.63 -0.14
N GLY A 286 8.83 4.58 0.62
CA GLY A 286 9.10 4.39 2.04
C GLY A 286 7.83 4.12 2.86
N ALA A 287 6.75 4.86 2.59
CA ALA A 287 5.47 4.66 3.26
C ALA A 287 4.84 3.30 2.90
N VAL A 288 4.91 2.88 1.64
CA VAL A 288 4.49 1.55 1.19
C VAL A 288 5.31 0.45 1.89
N ASN A 289 6.64 0.58 1.93
CA ASN A 289 7.52 -0.35 2.65
C ASN A 289 7.20 -0.42 4.15
N LEU A 290 6.82 0.70 4.76
CA LEU A 290 6.38 0.71 6.16
C LEU A 290 5.06 -0.04 6.34
N ALA A 291 4.06 0.23 5.48
CA ALA A 291 2.74 -0.39 5.54
C ALA A 291 2.78 -1.92 5.35
N VAL A 292 3.67 -2.42 4.48
CA VAL A 292 3.88 -3.86 4.27
C VAL A 292 4.24 -4.59 5.57
N HIS A 293 4.93 -3.93 6.51
CA HIS A 293 5.44 -4.55 7.74
C HIS A 293 4.69 -4.14 9.01
N GLY A 294 4.08 -2.95 9.05
CA GLY A 294 3.31 -2.45 10.18
C GLY A 294 1.80 -2.64 10.05
N GLY A 295 1.32 -3.05 8.89
CA GLY A 295 -0.07 -2.95 8.49
C GLY A 295 -0.36 -1.61 7.82
N GLU A 296 -1.43 -1.57 7.03
CA GLU A 296 -1.99 -0.33 6.51
C GLU A 296 -3.20 0.09 7.34
N ASP A 297 -3.44 1.40 7.37
CA ASP A 297 -4.60 1.99 8.01
C ASP A 297 -5.19 3.09 7.14
N ALA A 298 -6.44 3.48 7.44
CA ALA A 298 -7.18 4.45 6.64
C ALA A 298 -6.49 5.83 6.57
N ASP A 299 -5.80 6.26 7.62
CA ASP A 299 -5.15 7.58 7.67
C ASP A 299 -3.92 7.60 6.75
N LEU A 300 -3.11 6.55 6.79
CA LEU A 300 -1.96 6.41 5.92
C LEU A 300 -2.39 6.28 4.46
N VAL A 301 -3.43 5.50 4.17
CA VAL A 301 -4.00 5.39 2.83
C VAL A 301 -4.43 6.77 2.33
N ALA A 302 -5.23 7.50 3.11
CA ALA A 302 -5.69 8.84 2.75
C ALA A 302 -4.54 9.83 2.53
N ALA A 303 -3.47 9.73 3.33
CA ALA A 303 -2.29 10.57 3.20
C ALA A 303 -1.47 10.28 1.94
N VAL A 304 -1.29 9.00 1.61
CA VAL A 304 -0.47 8.55 0.47
C VAL A 304 -1.24 8.69 -0.87
N ALA A 305 -2.57 8.53 -0.86
CA ALA A 305 -3.39 8.43 -2.06
C ALA A 305 -3.18 9.57 -3.08
N PRO A 306 -3.14 10.87 -2.71
CA PRO A 306 -2.92 11.95 -3.67
C PRO A 306 -1.57 11.84 -4.40
N ALA A 307 -0.51 11.45 -3.68
CA ALA A 307 0.81 11.28 -4.26
C ALA A 307 0.84 10.05 -5.20
N LEU A 308 0.23 8.93 -4.81
CA LEU A 308 0.11 7.76 -5.69
C LEU A 308 -0.69 8.06 -6.97
N ARG A 309 -1.79 8.81 -6.87
CA ARG A 309 -2.55 9.27 -8.03
C ARG A 309 -1.74 10.17 -8.96
N ALA A 310 -0.88 11.02 -8.40
CA ALA A 310 0.00 11.87 -9.19
C ALA A 310 1.12 11.08 -9.89
N LEU A 311 1.67 10.04 -9.24
CA LEU A 311 2.72 9.18 -9.80
C LEU A 311 2.17 8.18 -10.83
N PHE A 312 0.94 7.72 -10.61
CA PHE A 312 0.25 6.75 -11.47
C PHE A 312 -1.12 7.31 -11.87
N PRO A 313 -1.16 8.33 -12.75
CA PRO A 313 -2.42 8.85 -13.26
C PRO A 313 -3.19 7.74 -13.99
N PRO A 314 -4.53 7.81 -14.05
CA PRO A 314 -5.32 6.92 -14.89
C PRO A 314 -4.72 6.88 -16.30
N GLY A 315 -4.53 5.67 -16.84
CA GLY A 315 -4.11 5.56 -18.23
C GLY A 315 -5.20 6.15 -19.12
N ASP A 316 -4.81 6.91 -20.14
CA ASP A 316 -5.74 7.29 -21.20
C ASP A 316 -6.30 6.01 -21.80
N ALA A 317 -7.55 5.70 -21.46
CA ALA A 317 -8.29 4.67 -22.16
C ALA A 317 -8.43 5.16 -23.61
N VAL A 318 -7.88 4.39 -24.56
CA VAL A 318 -8.02 4.54 -26.03
C VAL A 318 -7.08 5.63 -26.61
N GLN A 319 -5.98 5.32 -27.32
CA GLN A 319 -5.95 4.75 -28.68
C GLN A 319 -4.58 4.08 -28.98
N ARG A 320 -4.53 2.75 -29.10
CA ARG A 320 -3.71 2.02 -30.10
C ARG A 320 -4.41 0.72 -30.46
#